data_AF-A0A8T4TJ01-F1
#
_entry.id   AF-A0A8T4TJ01-F1
#
_cell.length_a   1.000
_cell.length_b   1.000
_cell.length_c   1.000
_cell.angle_alpha   90.00
_cell.angle_beta   90.00
_cell.angle_gamma   90.00
#
_symmetry.space_group_name_H-M   'P 1'
#
loop_
_entity.id
_entity.type
_entity.pdbx_description
1 polymer ?
#
loop_
_entity_poly.entity_id
_entity_poly.type
_entity_poly.pdbx_seq_one_letter_code
_entity_poly.pdbx_strand_id
1 'polypeptide(L)'
;MASLKASLIGKVPGKLASLLPVSFDQIGSIALFNDFPKELKKYEKLIGNQLIKLNKNITTVAIKSKKFSGKYRLQKVRTIAGKKTKETIHKENGLTFKLNIEKTYFSPRTGSERLRIASKIKPKESVLVMFSGIGPFSVLAAKKAKEVYAVEINPSAHKYALENIKLNKAKNLKSYKGDVSTILPKLKKKFNRIIMPLPTDSESYLSLALKYLKTKGIIHFYDFSREEIFPEYSIKKIKKHCKRFKVLSKVKCGNYSPGTCRVCIDFQPL
;
A
#
# COMPACT_ATOMS: atom_id res chain seq x y z
N MET A 1 -10.11 27.09 -4.54
CA MET A 1 -11.16 26.05 -4.48
C MET A 1 -11.78 26.08 -3.08
N ALA A 2 -13.10 26.20 -2.97
CA ALA A 2 -13.78 26.09 -1.67
C ALA A 2 -13.55 24.69 -1.08
N SER A 3 -13.28 24.60 0.23
CA SER A 3 -13.16 23.31 0.90
C SER A 3 -14.51 22.58 0.88
N LEU A 4 -14.50 21.24 0.90
CA LEU A 4 -15.73 20.45 0.97
C LEU A 4 -16.60 20.90 2.15
N LYS A 5 -15.97 21.16 3.31
CA LYS A 5 -16.63 21.65 4.52
C LYS A 5 -17.32 23.00 4.27
N ALA A 6 -16.62 23.96 3.66
CA ALA A 6 -17.20 25.27 3.34
C ALA A 6 -18.40 25.16 2.39
N SER A 7 -18.33 24.28 1.38
CA SER A 7 -19.42 24.07 0.42
C SER A 7 -20.69 23.44 1.01
N LEU A 8 -20.58 22.86 2.21
CA LEU A 8 -21.66 22.18 2.93
C LEU A 8 -22.30 23.06 4.02
N ILE A 9 -21.74 24.24 4.30
CA ILE A 9 -22.35 25.24 5.19
C ILE A 9 -23.73 25.61 4.64
N GLY A 10 -24.74 25.64 5.51
CA GLY A 10 -26.14 25.89 5.15
C GLY A 10 -26.86 24.70 4.48
N LYS A 11 -26.13 23.67 4.03
CA LYS A 11 -26.71 22.43 3.44
C LYS A 11 -26.76 21.26 4.43
N VAL A 12 -25.95 21.32 5.48
CA VAL A 12 -25.94 20.40 6.61
C VAL A 12 -26.19 21.23 7.88
N PRO A 13 -27.03 20.78 8.84
CA PRO A 13 -27.28 21.51 10.08
C PRO A 13 -25.98 21.88 10.79
N GLY A 14 -25.89 23.12 11.28
CA GLY A 14 -24.68 23.66 11.92
C GLY A 14 -24.15 22.78 13.05
N LYS A 15 -25.06 22.18 13.85
CA LYS A 15 -24.70 21.23 14.92
C LYS A 15 -23.96 19.98 14.45
N LEU A 16 -24.00 19.64 13.17
CA LEU A 16 -23.31 18.49 12.57
C LEU A 16 -22.03 18.89 11.81
N ALA A 17 -21.70 20.18 11.74
CA ALA A 17 -20.57 20.67 10.97
C ALA A 17 -19.21 20.16 11.52
N SER A 18 -19.12 19.89 12.83
CA SER A 18 -17.96 19.28 13.47
C SER A 18 -17.75 17.81 13.09
N LEU A 19 -18.82 17.11 12.68
CA LEU A 19 -18.79 15.71 12.29
C LEU A 19 -18.41 15.51 10.82
N LEU A 20 -18.42 16.57 10.00
CA LEU A 20 -18.11 16.49 8.58
C LEU A 20 -16.72 15.89 8.36
N PRO A 21 -16.56 15.01 7.36
CA PRO A 21 -15.29 14.32 7.14
C PRO A 21 -14.22 15.33 6.73
N VAL A 22 -13.08 15.28 7.43
CA VAL A 22 -11.94 16.18 7.19
C VAL A 22 -10.97 15.67 6.13
N SER A 23 -11.00 14.37 5.82
CA SER A 23 -10.11 13.76 4.83
C SER A 23 -10.72 12.53 4.16
N PHE A 24 -10.19 12.21 2.98
CA PHE A 24 -10.47 10.99 2.23
C PHE A 24 -9.20 10.54 1.50
N ASP A 25 -9.19 9.29 1.04
CA ASP A 25 -8.19 8.81 0.09
C ASP A 25 -8.72 9.02 -1.33
N GLN A 26 -7.96 9.70 -2.18
CA GLN A 26 -8.25 9.72 -3.62
C GLN A 26 -7.43 8.62 -4.32
N ILE A 27 -8.12 7.69 -4.96
CA ILE A 27 -7.53 6.61 -5.75
C ILE A 27 -8.10 6.75 -7.16
N GLY A 28 -7.28 7.31 -8.06
CA GLY A 28 -7.71 7.63 -9.42
C GLY A 28 -8.90 8.59 -9.39
N SER A 29 -9.99 8.15 -10.02
CA SER A 29 -11.27 8.88 -10.06
C SER A 29 -12.22 8.59 -8.89
N ILE A 30 -11.78 7.82 -7.90
CA ILE A 30 -12.59 7.43 -6.74
C ILE A 30 -12.10 8.14 -5.49
N ALA A 31 -13.00 8.86 -4.81
CA ALA A 31 -12.79 9.32 -3.44
C ALA A 31 -13.34 8.29 -2.45
N LEU A 32 -12.51 7.87 -1.52
CA LEU A 32 -12.81 6.83 -0.55
C LEU A 32 -12.68 7.36 0.87
N PHE A 33 -13.82 7.53 1.53
CA PHE A 33 -13.93 7.96 2.91
C PHE A 33 -13.91 6.78 3.89
N ASN A 34 -13.59 7.07 5.14
CA ASN A 34 -13.96 6.21 6.26
C ASN A 34 -15.48 6.29 6.50
N ASP A 35 -16.01 5.33 7.25
CA ASP A 35 -17.43 5.31 7.59
C ASP A 35 -17.87 6.58 8.34
N PHE A 36 -19.00 7.15 7.96
CA PHE A 36 -19.54 8.37 8.60
C PHE A 36 -20.29 8.05 9.89
N PRO A 37 -20.29 8.97 10.88
CA PRO A 37 -21.15 8.90 12.06
C PRO A 37 -22.64 8.72 11.70
N LYS A 38 -23.43 8.16 12.62
CA LYS A 38 -24.85 7.85 12.38
C LYS A 38 -25.64 9.10 11.98
N GLU A 39 -25.32 10.22 12.59
CA GLU A 39 -25.91 11.55 12.42
C GLU A 39 -25.74 12.08 10.98
N LEU A 40 -24.68 11.63 10.28
CA LEU A 40 -24.38 12.04 8.92
C LEU A 40 -24.91 11.08 7.84
N LYS A 41 -25.50 9.94 8.21
CA LYS A 41 -25.97 8.93 7.25
C LYS A 41 -26.92 9.49 6.20
N LYS A 42 -27.89 10.32 6.63
CA LYS A 42 -28.84 10.96 5.72
C LYS A 42 -28.22 11.99 4.76
N TYR A 43 -26.99 12.43 5.02
CA TYR A 43 -26.28 13.41 4.20
C TYR A 43 -25.20 12.80 3.31
N GLU A 44 -24.99 11.47 3.32
CA GLU A 44 -23.94 10.81 2.53
C GLU A 44 -24.00 11.18 1.04
N LYS A 45 -25.19 11.10 0.43
CA LYS A 45 -25.39 11.44 -0.99
C LYS A 45 -25.12 12.92 -1.27
N LEU A 46 -25.55 13.81 -0.36
CA LEU A 46 -25.29 15.24 -0.47
C LEU A 46 -23.78 15.54 -0.43
N ILE A 47 -23.08 15.02 0.58
CA ILE A 47 -21.63 15.18 0.76
C ILE A 47 -20.88 14.68 -0.49
N GLY A 48 -21.22 13.47 -0.96
CA GLY A 48 -20.59 12.89 -2.13
C GLY A 48 -20.83 13.70 -3.41
N ASN A 49 -22.06 14.18 -3.63
CA ASN A 49 -22.37 15.01 -4.80
C ASN A 49 -21.67 16.38 -4.75
N GLN A 50 -21.53 17.00 -3.58
CA GLN A 50 -20.75 18.24 -3.45
C GLN A 50 -19.27 18.00 -3.76
N LEU A 51 -18.69 16.89 -3.31
CA LEU A 51 -17.29 16.57 -3.62
C LEU A 51 -17.05 16.40 -5.13
N ILE A 52 -17.95 15.72 -5.84
CA ILE A 52 -17.88 15.56 -7.30
C ILE A 52 -17.96 16.92 -8.00
N LYS A 53 -18.86 17.81 -7.54
CA LYS A 53 -18.99 19.17 -8.09
C LYS A 53 -17.71 19.99 -7.91
N LEU A 54 -17.04 19.86 -6.76
CA LEU A 54 -15.81 20.59 -6.45
C LEU A 54 -14.57 20.04 -7.17
N ASN A 55 -14.55 18.74 -7.48
CA ASN A 55 -13.39 18.09 -8.08
C ASN A 55 -13.81 17.18 -9.24
N LYS A 56 -13.68 17.71 -10.46
CA LYS A 56 -14.05 17.04 -11.71
C LYS A 56 -13.27 15.74 -11.97
N ASN A 57 -12.13 15.52 -11.32
CA ASN A 57 -11.38 14.27 -11.43
C ASN A 57 -12.05 13.12 -10.65
N ILE A 58 -12.90 13.42 -9.68
CA ILE A 58 -13.64 12.44 -8.89
C ILE A 58 -14.99 12.19 -9.56
N THR A 59 -15.20 10.95 -10.02
CA THR A 59 -16.47 10.52 -10.64
C THR A 59 -17.29 9.61 -9.73
N THR A 60 -16.66 9.08 -8.68
CA THR A 60 -17.28 8.15 -7.73
C THR A 60 -16.84 8.52 -6.32
N VAL A 61 -17.79 8.59 -5.40
CA VAL A 61 -17.52 8.73 -3.97
C VAL A 61 -18.03 7.49 -3.25
N ALA A 62 -17.18 6.90 -2.44
CA ALA A 62 -17.48 5.69 -1.70
C ALA A 62 -16.98 5.75 -0.25
N ILE A 63 -17.50 4.86 0.58
CA ILE A 63 -17.09 4.69 1.97
C ILE A 63 -16.61 3.26 2.22
N LYS A 64 -15.60 3.13 3.08
CA LYS A 64 -15.10 1.84 3.58
C LYS A 64 -16.00 1.30 4.69
N SER A 65 -16.24 -0.01 4.71
CA SER A 65 -16.74 -0.69 5.91
C SER A 65 -15.66 -0.69 7.01
N LYS A 66 -16.04 -0.56 8.29
CA LYS A 66 -15.09 -0.41 9.41
C LYS A 66 -14.08 -1.55 9.61
N LYS A 67 -14.28 -2.74 9.04
CA LYS A 67 -13.44 -3.92 9.30
C LYS A 67 -12.75 -4.38 8.01
N PHE A 68 -11.42 -4.37 8.02
CA PHE A 68 -10.63 -5.24 7.15
C PHE A 68 -10.88 -6.69 7.58
N SER A 69 -11.08 -7.60 6.63
CA SER A 69 -11.28 -9.02 6.96
C SER A 69 -10.57 -9.96 6.00
N GLY A 70 -10.39 -11.20 6.47
CA GLY A 70 -9.84 -12.30 5.70
C GLY A 70 -8.34 -12.19 5.40
N LYS A 71 -7.82 -13.24 4.78
CA LYS A 71 -6.41 -13.42 4.42
C LYS A 71 -5.86 -12.27 3.54
N TYR A 72 -6.71 -11.66 2.72
CA TYR A 72 -6.31 -10.64 1.74
C TYR A 72 -6.51 -9.20 2.22
N ARG A 73 -6.96 -8.99 3.47
CA ARG A 73 -7.18 -7.66 4.05
C ARG A 73 -8.04 -6.77 3.15
N LEU A 74 -9.18 -7.30 2.69
CA LEU A 74 -10.13 -6.56 1.88
C LEU A 74 -11.15 -5.85 2.77
N GLN A 75 -11.70 -4.75 2.26
CA GLN A 75 -12.80 -4.02 2.89
C GLN A 75 -13.95 -3.95 1.91
N LYS A 76 -15.17 -4.10 2.42
CA LYS A 76 -16.36 -3.82 1.61
C LYS A 76 -16.43 -2.31 1.38
N VAL A 77 -16.81 -1.95 0.16
CA VAL A 77 -16.91 -0.55 -0.26
C VAL A 77 -18.31 -0.29 -0.78
N ARG A 78 -18.95 0.75 -0.23
CA ARG A 78 -20.27 1.21 -0.66
C ARG A 78 -20.16 2.56 -1.33
N THR A 79 -20.66 2.66 -2.56
CA THR A 79 -20.76 3.92 -3.28
C THR A 79 -21.87 4.79 -2.67
N ILE A 80 -21.58 6.06 -2.42
CA ILE A 80 -22.53 7.04 -1.86
C ILE A 80 -22.94 8.12 -2.88
N ALA A 81 -22.12 8.36 -3.91
CA ALA A 81 -22.42 9.29 -5.01
C ALA A 81 -21.64 8.96 -6.28
N GLY A 82 -22.14 9.45 -7.42
CA GLY A 82 -21.50 9.33 -8.73
C GLY A 82 -21.66 7.96 -9.40
N LYS A 83 -20.71 7.61 -10.28
CA LYS A 83 -20.73 6.35 -11.04
C LYS A 83 -20.59 5.14 -10.11
N LYS A 84 -21.41 4.10 -10.32
CA LYS A 84 -21.35 2.83 -9.56
C LYS A 84 -20.21 1.91 -10.02
N THR A 85 -18.97 2.40 -9.97
CA THR A 85 -17.76 1.60 -10.25
C THR A 85 -16.90 1.45 -9.01
N LYS A 86 -16.16 0.35 -8.92
CA LYS A 86 -15.11 0.10 -7.92
C LYS A 86 -13.73 -0.06 -8.56
N GLU A 87 -13.65 0.02 -9.89
CA GLU A 87 -12.41 -0.04 -10.66
C GLU A 87 -12.02 1.35 -11.14
N THR A 88 -10.71 1.64 -11.09
CA THR A 88 -10.16 2.94 -11.49
C THR A 88 -8.71 2.81 -11.93
N ILE A 89 -8.17 3.91 -12.46
CA ILE A 89 -6.77 4.07 -12.80
C ILE A 89 -6.17 5.18 -11.93
N HIS A 90 -5.18 4.82 -11.12
CA HIS A 90 -4.45 5.73 -10.25
C HIS A 90 -3.06 6.03 -10.83
N LYS A 91 -2.68 7.30 -10.88
CA LYS A 91 -1.34 7.72 -11.29
C LYS A 91 -0.52 8.09 -10.07
N GLU A 92 0.70 7.57 -9.97
CA GLU A 92 1.63 7.82 -8.87
C GLU A 92 3.07 7.66 -9.36
N ASN A 93 3.99 8.57 -8.99
CA ASN A 93 5.41 8.48 -9.32
C ASN A 93 5.69 8.27 -10.83
N GLY A 94 4.90 8.91 -11.70
CA GLY A 94 4.99 8.74 -13.15
C GLY A 94 4.50 7.38 -13.69
N LEU A 95 3.89 6.56 -12.84
CA LEU A 95 3.34 5.24 -13.18
C LEU A 95 1.82 5.24 -13.14
N THR A 96 1.23 4.27 -13.82
CA THR A 96 -0.23 4.11 -13.95
C THR A 96 -0.66 2.76 -13.40
N PHE A 97 -1.57 2.74 -12.43
CA PHE A 97 -2.04 1.54 -11.76
C PHE A 97 -3.55 1.40 -11.91
N LYS A 98 -3.98 0.38 -12.63
CA LYS A 98 -5.36 -0.09 -12.64
C LYS A 98 -5.59 -0.99 -11.43
N LEU A 99 -6.73 -0.80 -10.76
CA LEU A 99 -7.10 -1.58 -9.58
C LEU A 99 -8.59 -1.52 -9.30
N ASN A 100 -9.07 -2.49 -8.52
CA ASN A 100 -10.38 -2.45 -7.88
C ASN A 100 -10.23 -2.30 -6.37
N ILE A 101 -10.84 -1.24 -5.82
CA ILE A 101 -10.68 -0.81 -4.42
C ILE A 101 -11.31 -1.75 -3.39
N GLU A 102 -12.13 -2.72 -3.82
CA GLU A 102 -12.75 -3.72 -2.94
C GLU A 102 -12.08 -5.09 -3.09
N LYS A 103 -11.57 -5.41 -4.29
CA LYS A 103 -10.91 -6.69 -4.57
C LYS A 103 -9.41 -6.69 -4.27
N THR A 104 -8.82 -5.53 -4.04
CA THR A 104 -7.37 -5.35 -3.82
C THR A 104 -7.08 -4.37 -2.70
N TYR A 105 -5.93 -4.52 -2.04
CA TYR A 105 -5.40 -3.52 -1.12
C TYR A 105 -4.51 -2.52 -1.88
N PHE A 106 -4.76 -1.23 -1.69
CA PHE A 106 -3.90 -0.15 -2.15
C PHE A 106 -4.04 1.06 -1.23
N SER A 107 -2.94 1.75 -0.98
CA SER A 107 -2.94 3.01 -0.23
C SER A 107 -2.16 4.08 -1.01
N PRO A 108 -2.78 5.21 -1.41
CA PRO A 108 -2.05 6.30 -2.05
C PRO A 108 -1.06 6.97 -1.09
N ARG A 109 -1.25 6.81 0.23
CA ARG A 109 -0.38 7.36 1.29
C ARG A 109 1.01 6.71 1.36
N THR A 110 1.27 5.69 0.55
CA THR A 110 2.57 4.99 0.49
C THR A 110 3.44 5.40 -0.69
N GLY A 111 3.01 6.37 -1.50
CA GLY A 111 3.74 6.76 -2.71
C GLY A 111 5.15 7.26 -2.45
N SER A 112 5.36 8.07 -1.42
CA SER A 112 6.68 8.56 -1.01
C SER A 112 7.61 7.43 -0.57
N GLU A 113 7.08 6.46 0.18
CA GLU A 113 7.84 5.30 0.64
C GLU A 113 8.24 4.39 -0.53
N ARG A 114 7.34 4.19 -1.50
CA ARG A 114 7.68 3.48 -2.74
C ARG A 114 8.82 4.17 -3.49
N LEU A 115 8.75 5.49 -3.62
CA LEU A 115 9.80 6.28 -4.26
C LEU A 115 11.14 6.19 -3.52
N ARG A 116 11.11 6.23 -2.18
CA ARG A 116 12.29 6.05 -1.32
C ARG A 116 12.96 4.69 -1.51
N ILE A 117 12.19 3.61 -1.59
CA ILE A 117 12.77 2.29 -1.85
C ILE A 117 13.35 2.22 -3.25
N ALA A 118 12.63 2.74 -4.24
CA ALA A 118 13.10 2.71 -5.63
C ALA A 118 14.40 3.50 -5.84
N SER A 119 14.60 4.62 -5.15
CA SER A 119 15.84 5.40 -5.24
C SER A 119 17.07 4.69 -4.67
N LYS A 120 16.88 3.67 -3.83
CA LYS A 120 17.96 2.85 -3.25
C LYS A 120 18.40 1.67 -4.14
N ILE A 121 17.64 1.37 -5.20
CA ILE A 121 17.90 0.23 -6.09
C ILE A 121 18.99 0.59 -7.11
N LYS A 122 19.99 -0.29 -7.23
CA LYS A 122 21.08 -0.13 -8.21
C LYS A 122 20.80 -0.91 -9.51
N PRO A 123 21.27 -0.44 -10.69
CA PRO A 123 21.01 -1.03 -12.01
C PRO A 123 21.24 -2.55 -12.15
N LYS A 124 22.19 -3.12 -11.41
CA LYS A 124 22.56 -4.55 -11.53
C LYS A 124 21.86 -5.45 -10.50
N GLU A 125 20.98 -4.91 -9.66
CA GLU A 125 20.30 -5.68 -8.62
C GLU A 125 19.18 -6.56 -9.18
N SER A 126 19.11 -7.81 -8.67
CA SER A 126 17.88 -8.60 -8.71
C SER A 126 17.06 -8.29 -7.45
N VAL A 127 15.80 -7.89 -7.62
CA VAL A 127 14.91 -7.46 -6.53
C VAL A 127 13.75 -8.43 -6.38
N LEU A 128 13.45 -8.83 -5.14
CA LEU A 128 12.24 -9.55 -4.79
C LEU A 128 11.29 -8.64 -4.01
N VAL A 129 10.04 -8.57 -4.46
CA VAL A 129 8.94 -7.95 -3.72
C VAL A 129 8.00 -9.05 -3.25
N MET A 130 8.02 -9.31 -1.95
CA MET A 130 7.04 -10.18 -1.30
C MET A 130 5.71 -9.43 -1.17
N PHE A 131 4.57 -10.13 -1.13
CA PHE A 131 3.25 -9.52 -0.87
C PHE A 131 2.92 -8.32 -1.79
N SER A 132 3.17 -8.50 -3.09
CA SER A 132 3.31 -7.40 -4.04
C SER A 132 2.02 -6.64 -4.38
N GLY A 133 0.84 -7.14 -3.99
CA GLY A 133 -0.45 -6.56 -4.30
C GLY A 133 -0.65 -6.37 -5.80
N ILE A 134 -1.12 -5.18 -6.20
CA ILE A 134 -1.24 -4.79 -7.61
C ILE A 134 0.10 -4.40 -8.27
N GLY A 135 1.22 -4.63 -7.58
CA GLY A 135 2.58 -4.40 -8.05
C GLY A 135 3.18 -2.99 -7.90
N PRO A 136 2.75 -2.09 -6.99
CA PRO A 136 3.22 -0.70 -7.04
C PRO A 136 4.70 -0.55 -6.66
N PHE A 137 5.20 -1.33 -5.68
CA PHE A 137 6.64 -1.42 -5.41
C PHE A 137 7.39 -2.08 -6.58
N SER A 138 6.85 -3.18 -7.10
CA SER A 138 7.50 -4.00 -8.11
C SER A 138 7.68 -3.26 -9.44
N VAL A 139 6.64 -2.57 -9.91
CA VAL A 139 6.68 -1.81 -11.16
C VAL A 139 7.64 -0.62 -11.05
N LEU A 140 7.68 0.05 -9.89
CA LEU A 140 8.62 1.14 -9.68
C LEU A 140 10.06 0.63 -9.56
N ALA A 141 10.28 -0.48 -8.86
CA ALA A 141 11.58 -1.15 -8.80
C ALA A 141 12.09 -1.56 -10.19
N ALA A 142 11.20 -1.98 -11.08
CA ALA A 142 11.52 -2.40 -12.44
C ALA A 142 12.13 -1.28 -13.30
N LYS A 143 11.90 -0.01 -12.94
CA LYS A 143 12.53 1.16 -13.61
C LYS A 143 14.02 1.30 -13.30
N LYS A 144 14.52 0.63 -12.26
CA LYS A 144 15.89 0.78 -11.76
C LYS A 144 16.65 -0.54 -11.68
N ALA A 145 15.98 -1.67 -11.42
CA ALA A 145 16.62 -2.97 -11.24
C ALA A 145 16.95 -3.66 -12.58
N LYS A 146 17.88 -4.62 -12.53
CA LYS A 146 18.13 -5.54 -13.66
C LYS A 146 16.90 -6.42 -13.90
N GLU A 147 16.36 -6.99 -12.83
CA GLU A 147 15.19 -7.86 -12.85
C GLU A 147 14.42 -7.78 -11.53
N VAL A 148 13.10 -7.90 -11.61
CA VAL A 148 12.22 -7.88 -10.44
C VAL A 148 11.33 -9.11 -10.43
N TYR A 149 11.22 -9.74 -9.27
CA TYR A 149 10.29 -10.83 -9.01
C TYR A 149 9.28 -10.34 -7.98
N ALA A 150 8.00 -10.58 -8.25
CA ALA A 150 6.90 -10.17 -7.39
C ALA A 150 6.03 -11.39 -7.06
N VAL A 151 5.65 -11.55 -5.81
CA VAL A 151 4.78 -12.65 -5.39
C VAL A 151 3.53 -12.08 -4.72
N GLU A 152 2.35 -12.51 -5.17
CA GLU A 152 1.06 -12.08 -4.62
C GLU A 152 0.12 -13.27 -4.46
N ILE A 153 -0.52 -13.36 -3.30
CA ILE A 153 -1.41 -14.48 -2.97
C ILE A 153 -2.86 -14.23 -3.38
N ASN A 154 -3.31 -12.97 -3.38
CA ASN A 154 -4.64 -12.60 -3.83
C ASN A 154 -4.72 -12.69 -5.36
N PRO A 155 -5.54 -13.60 -5.93
CA PRO A 155 -5.64 -13.80 -7.37
C PRO A 155 -6.14 -12.55 -8.12
N SER A 156 -7.02 -11.75 -7.49
CA SER A 156 -7.49 -10.51 -8.08
C SER A 156 -6.37 -9.48 -8.16
N ALA A 157 -5.60 -9.32 -7.07
CA ALA A 157 -4.48 -8.39 -7.06
C ALA A 157 -3.38 -8.80 -8.05
N HIS A 158 -3.08 -10.10 -8.17
CA HIS A 158 -2.17 -10.63 -9.17
C HIS A 158 -2.64 -10.34 -10.60
N LYS A 159 -3.94 -10.49 -10.90
CA LYS A 159 -4.51 -10.11 -12.22
C LYS A 159 -4.25 -8.63 -12.53
N TYR A 160 -4.54 -7.73 -11.59
CA TYR A 160 -4.22 -6.31 -11.77
C TYR A 160 -2.71 -6.04 -11.87
N ALA A 161 -1.87 -6.80 -11.16
CA ALA A 161 -0.42 -6.68 -11.28
C ALA A 161 0.05 -7.01 -12.71
N LEU A 162 -0.49 -8.06 -13.33
CA LEU A 162 -0.20 -8.39 -14.74
C LEU A 162 -0.64 -7.28 -15.70
N GLU A 163 -1.82 -6.70 -15.50
CA GLU A 163 -2.27 -5.53 -16.28
C GLU A 163 -1.35 -4.32 -16.08
N ASN A 164 -0.95 -4.05 -14.83
CA ASN A 164 -0.08 -2.93 -14.48
C ASN A 164 1.35 -3.10 -15.02
N ILE A 165 1.87 -4.33 -15.09
CA ILE A 165 3.14 -4.62 -15.77
C ILE A 165 3.08 -4.18 -17.23
N LYS A 166 2.00 -4.54 -17.93
CA LYS A 166 1.77 -4.15 -19.33
C LYS A 166 1.63 -2.64 -19.46
N LEU A 167 0.76 -2.01 -18.66
CA LEU A 167 0.50 -0.57 -18.68
C LEU A 167 1.78 0.27 -18.50
N ASN A 168 2.73 -0.19 -17.66
CA ASN A 168 3.95 0.53 -17.35
C ASN A 168 5.18 0.06 -18.13
N LYS A 169 5.00 -0.86 -19.09
CA LYS A 169 6.07 -1.43 -19.92
C LYS A 169 7.22 -2.04 -19.09
N ALA A 170 6.90 -2.68 -17.96
CA ALA A 170 7.88 -3.25 -17.03
C ALA A 170 8.34 -4.65 -17.47
N LYS A 171 9.04 -4.74 -18.62
CA LYS A 171 9.41 -6.02 -19.26
C LYS A 171 10.31 -6.93 -18.42
N ASN A 172 11.07 -6.36 -17.49
CA ASN A 172 11.99 -7.06 -16.58
C ASN A 172 11.33 -7.49 -15.24
N LEU A 173 10.01 -7.36 -15.11
CA LEU A 173 9.24 -7.75 -13.93
C LEU A 173 8.43 -9.03 -14.20
N LYS A 174 8.69 -10.08 -13.39
CA LYS A 174 7.91 -11.33 -13.37
C LYS A 174 7.04 -11.39 -12.11
N SER A 175 5.73 -11.57 -12.29
CA SER A 175 4.77 -11.67 -11.17
C SER A 175 4.19 -13.08 -11.04
N TYR A 176 4.26 -13.65 -9.85
CA TYR A 176 3.84 -15.00 -9.53
C TYR A 176 2.65 -14.98 -8.57
N LYS A 177 1.63 -15.78 -8.89
CA LYS A 177 0.47 -15.98 -8.04
C LYS A 177 0.74 -17.11 -7.03
N GLY A 178 0.67 -16.82 -5.74
CA GLY A 178 0.77 -17.84 -4.70
C GLY A 178 1.33 -17.32 -3.39
N ASP A 179 1.47 -18.24 -2.43
CA ASP A 179 2.14 -17.98 -1.17
C ASP A 179 3.66 -17.87 -1.40
N VAL A 180 4.31 -16.91 -0.73
CA VAL A 180 5.77 -16.72 -0.83
C VAL A 180 6.54 -17.98 -0.40
N SER A 181 6.03 -18.71 0.58
CA SER A 181 6.64 -19.94 1.08
C SER A 181 6.57 -21.07 0.05
N THR A 182 5.58 -21.06 -0.84
CA THR A 182 5.42 -22.04 -1.91
C THR A 182 6.14 -21.63 -3.20
N ILE A 183 6.15 -20.32 -3.52
CA ILE A 183 6.72 -19.82 -4.77
C ILE A 183 8.24 -19.74 -4.73
N LEU A 184 8.82 -19.19 -3.66
CA LEU A 184 10.27 -18.96 -3.61
C LEU A 184 11.13 -20.23 -3.80
N PRO A 185 10.79 -21.40 -3.22
CA PRO A 185 11.52 -22.65 -3.48
C PRO A 185 11.57 -23.05 -4.96
N LYS A 186 10.53 -22.72 -5.73
CA LYS A 186 10.44 -23.04 -7.17
C LYS A 186 11.30 -22.13 -8.03
N LEU A 187 11.67 -20.94 -7.54
CA LEU A 187 12.44 -19.96 -8.31
C LEU A 187 13.94 -20.30 -8.38
N LYS A 188 14.46 -21.13 -7.47
CA LYS A 188 15.89 -21.50 -7.38
C LYS A 188 16.85 -20.30 -7.53
N LYS A 189 16.50 -19.14 -6.95
CA LYS A 189 17.19 -17.86 -7.17
C LYS A 189 17.28 -17.06 -5.87
N LYS A 190 18.43 -16.39 -5.68
CA LYS A 190 18.63 -15.40 -4.61
C LYS A 190 18.61 -13.96 -5.14
N PHE A 191 18.33 -13.02 -4.25
CA PHE A 191 18.11 -11.61 -4.58
C PHE A 191 19.09 -10.68 -3.88
N ASN A 192 19.48 -9.60 -4.56
CA ASN A 192 20.30 -8.55 -3.97
C ASN A 192 19.49 -7.70 -2.97
N ARG A 193 18.18 -7.57 -3.20
CA ARG A 193 17.29 -6.79 -2.36
C ARG A 193 15.94 -7.47 -2.22
N ILE A 194 15.41 -7.49 -1.00
CA ILE A 194 14.07 -8.03 -0.70
C ILE A 194 13.24 -6.93 -0.03
N ILE A 195 12.04 -6.70 -0.54
CA ILE A 195 11.07 -5.74 -0.02
C ILE A 195 9.90 -6.53 0.57
N MET A 196 9.57 -6.31 1.85
CA MET A 196 8.54 -7.06 2.59
C MET A 196 7.39 -6.14 3.06
N PRO A 197 6.55 -5.62 2.16
CA PRO A 197 5.49 -4.66 2.45
C PRO A 197 4.24 -5.29 3.13
N LEU A 198 4.43 -6.13 4.15
CA LEU A 198 3.36 -6.74 4.96
C LEU A 198 3.54 -6.42 6.46
N PRO A 199 3.37 -5.16 6.88
CA PRO A 199 3.69 -4.72 8.24
C PRO A 199 2.96 -5.47 9.36
N THR A 200 1.83 -6.13 9.07
CA THR A 200 1.11 -6.94 10.05
C THR A 200 1.81 -8.27 10.40
N ASP A 201 2.63 -8.81 9.50
CA ASP A 201 3.12 -10.20 9.60
C ASP A 201 4.51 -10.41 8.96
N SER A 202 5.27 -9.35 8.68
CA SER A 202 6.60 -9.47 8.06
C SER A 202 7.57 -10.36 8.86
N GLU A 203 7.47 -10.36 10.19
CA GLU A 203 8.36 -11.14 11.08
C GLU A 203 8.30 -12.64 10.75
N SER A 204 7.10 -13.18 10.56
CA SER A 204 6.85 -14.60 10.27
C SER A 204 7.53 -15.08 8.99
N TYR A 205 7.81 -14.17 8.04
CA TYR A 205 8.48 -14.49 6.77
C TYR A 205 9.95 -14.06 6.73
N LEU A 206 10.51 -13.54 7.82
CA LEU A 206 11.87 -13.00 7.82
C LEU A 206 12.93 -14.08 7.62
N SER A 207 12.79 -15.24 8.27
CA SER A 207 13.66 -16.40 8.03
C SER A 207 13.65 -16.83 6.56
N LEU A 208 12.47 -16.82 5.93
CA LEU A 208 12.32 -17.15 4.52
C LEU A 208 13.04 -16.10 3.65
N ALA A 209 12.84 -14.81 3.90
CA ALA A 209 13.52 -13.74 3.18
C ALA A 209 15.05 -13.88 3.26
N LEU A 210 15.59 -14.13 4.46
CA LEU A 210 17.03 -14.33 4.67
C LEU A 210 17.59 -15.50 3.85
N LYS A 211 16.86 -16.62 3.74
CA LYS A 211 17.26 -17.78 2.93
C LYS A 211 17.46 -17.44 1.45
N TYR A 212 16.64 -16.52 0.91
CA TYR A 212 16.67 -16.10 -0.51
C TYR A 212 17.44 -14.81 -0.74
N LEU A 213 18.12 -14.28 0.28
CA LEU A 213 18.99 -13.12 0.15
C LEU A 213 20.39 -13.55 -0.30
N LYS A 214 20.99 -12.79 -1.22
CA LYS A 214 22.41 -12.93 -1.56
C LYS A 214 23.29 -12.39 -0.42
N THR A 215 24.54 -12.80 -0.39
CA THR A 215 25.58 -12.21 0.48
C THR A 215 25.63 -10.70 0.27
N LYS A 216 25.72 -9.93 1.36
CA LYS A 216 25.63 -8.44 1.36
C LYS A 216 24.32 -7.87 0.78
N GLY A 217 23.25 -8.67 0.69
CA GLY A 217 21.93 -8.21 0.25
C GLY A 217 21.21 -7.37 1.30
N ILE A 218 20.21 -6.61 0.88
CA ILE A 218 19.45 -5.69 1.75
C ILE A 218 18.00 -6.16 1.88
N ILE A 219 17.46 -6.14 3.09
CA ILE A 219 16.03 -6.36 3.37
C ILE A 219 15.39 -5.04 3.81
N HIS A 220 14.23 -4.74 3.25
CA HIS A 220 13.33 -3.67 3.69
C HIS A 220 12.19 -4.30 4.50
N PHE A 221 12.35 -4.27 5.83
CA PHE A 221 11.43 -4.89 6.78
C PHE A 221 10.40 -3.88 7.25
N TYR A 222 9.15 -4.10 6.88
CA TYR A 222 8.03 -3.26 7.34
C TYR A 222 7.37 -3.87 8.56
N ASP A 223 6.96 -3.00 9.49
CA ASP A 223 6.29 -3.37 10.74
C ASP A 223 5.28 -2.29 11.15
N PHE A 224 4.41 -2.60 12.09
CA PHE A 224 3.69 -1.60 12.88
C PHE A 224 4.34 -1.50 14.25
N SER A 225 4.77 -0.29 14.62
CA SER A 225 5.39 -0.01 15.91
C SER A 225 4.74 1.19 16.55
N ARG A 226 4.59 1.14 17.87
CA ARG A 226 4.33 2.34 18.66
C ARG A 226 5.51 3.31 18.51
N GLU A 227 5.22 4.61 18.53
CA GLU A 227 6.21 5.64 18.28
C GLU A 227 7.29 5.69 19.36
N GLU A 228 6.92 5.40 20.61
CA GLU A 228 7.76 5.50 21.79
C GLU A 228 8.81 4.37 21.86
N ILE A 229 8.53 3.24 21.22
CA ILE A 229 9.40 2.04 21.22
C ILE A 229 10.07 1.78 19.86
N PHE A 230 9.89 2.71 18.91
CA PHE A 230 10.56 2.66 17.62
C PHE A 230 11.92 3.36 17.71
N PRO A 231 13.02 2.77 17.19
CA PRO A 231 13.10 1.55 16.36
C PRO A 231 13.32 0.22 17.10
N GLU A 232 13.51 0.23 18.41
CA GLU A 232 14.02 -0.90 19.20
C GLU A 232 13.12 -2.12 19.09
N TYR A 233 11.80 -1.92 19.09
CA TYR A 233 10.82 -3.00 18.95
C TYR A 233 10.98 -3.79 17.64
N SER A 234 11.05 -3.10 16.50
CA SER A 234 11.22 -3.75 15.20
C SER A 234 12.63 -4.34 15.03
N ILE A 235 13.66 -3.70 15.60
CA ILE A 235 15.03 -4.26 15.62
C ILE A 235 15.09 -5.55 16.45
N LYS A 236 14.38 -5.61 17.58
CA LYS A 236 14.28 -6.81 18.41
C LYS A 236 13.67 -7.98 17.64
N LYS A 237 12.62 -7.74 16.83
CA LYS A 237 12.05 -8.75 15.92
C LYS A 237 13.09 -9.25 14.92
N ILE A 238 13.83 -8.35 14.27
CA ILE A 238 14.89 -8.73 13.32
C ILE A 238 15.97 -9.58 14.01
N LYS A 239 16.41 -9.22 15.22
CA LYS A 239 17.43 -9.94 16.00
C LYS A 239 17.07 -11.40 16.30
N LYS A 240 15.78 -11.74 16.40
CA LYS A 240 15.34 -13.14 16.60
C LYS A 240 15.71 -14.03 15.43
N HIS A 241 15.75 -13.49 14.21
CA HIS A 241 16.00 -14.24 12.97
C HIS A 241 17.40 -14.00 12.40
N CYS A 242 18.02 -12.87 12.70
CA CYS A 242 19.34 -12.48 12.20
C CYS A 242 20.17 -11.91 13.36
N LYS A 243 21.13 -12.67 13.89
CA LYS A 243 21.93 -12.23 15.04
C LYS A 243 22.93 -11.12 14.70
N ARG A 244 23.52 -11.16 13.50
CA ARG A 244 24.51 -10.19 13.02
C ARG A 244 24.00 -9.47 11.79
N PHE A 245 23.74 -8.18 11.93
CA PHE A 245 23.32 -7.32 10.82
C PHE A 245 23.69 -5.86 11.09
N LYS A 246 23.78 -5.08 10.01
CA LYS A 246 23.91 -3.64 10.03
C LYS A 246 22.56 -3.00 9.70
N VAL A 247 22.09 -2.10 10.56
CA VAL A 247 20.95 -1.21 10.23
C VAL A 247 21.45 -0.11 9.32
N LEU A 248 20.81 0.05 8.16
CA LEU A 248 21.15 1.06 7.16
C LEU A 248 20.25 2.29 7.26
N SER A 249 18.99 2.11 7.64
CA SER A 249 18.01 3.20 7.74
C SER A 249 16.85 2.78 8.65
N LYS A 250 16.25 3.76 9.33
CA LYS A 250 15.06 3.62 10.17
C LYS A 250 14.07 4.68 9.73
N VAL A 251 12.86 4.30 9.30
CA VAL A 251 11.90 5.24 8.72
C VAL A 251 10.52 5.02 9.30
N LYS A 252 9.87 6.09 9.79
CA LYS A 252 8.42 6.13 10.01
C LYS A 252 7.76 6.44 8.66
N CYS A 253 7.13 5.45 8.04
CA CYS A 253 6.59 5.56 6.68
C CYS A 253 5.06 5.72 6.66
N GLY A 254 4.50 6.39 7.67
CA GLY A 254 3.11 6.81 7.75
C GLY A 254 2.38 6.31 9.00
N ASN A 255 1.34 7.03 9.39
CA ASN A 255 0.54 6.71 10.58
C ASN A 255 -0.46 5.58 10.28
N TYR A 256 -0.65 4.68 11.24
CA TYR A 256 -1.63 3.60 11.18
C TYR A 256 -2.83 3.86 12.09
N SER A 257 -2.56 4.20 13.35
CA SER A 257 -3.53 4.58 14.38
C SER A 257 -2.89 5.56 15.37
N PRO A 258 -3.64 6.20 16.29
CA PRO A 258 -3.03 7.04 17.32
C PRO A 258 -1.87 6.34 18.03
N GLY A 259 -0.70 6.99 18.06
CA GLY A 259 0.54 6.46 18.67
C GLY A 259 1.20 5.28 17.95
N THR A 260 0.67 4.81 16.80
CA THR A 260 1.23 3.69 16.04
C THR A 260 1.51 4.06 14.60
N CYS A 261 2.77 3.89 14.18
CA CYS A 261 3.22 4.12 12.81
C CYS A 261 3.46 2.80 12.08
N ARG A 262 3.26 2.83 10.77
CA ARG A 262 3.98 1.94 9.87
C ARG A 262 5.44 2.38 9.83
N VAL A 263 6.34 1.44 9.98
CA VAL A 263 7.77 1.69 9.99
C VAL A 263 8.49 0.79 9.00
N CYS A 264 9.69 1.19 8.58
CA CYS A 264 10.58 0.38 7.76
C CYS A 264 12.00 0.41 8.36
N ILE A 265 12.56 -0.77 8.60
CA ILE A 265 13.97 -0.95 8.91
C ILE A 265 14.66 -1.51 7.67
N ASP A 266 15.56 -0.72 7.09
CA ASP A 266 16.44 -1.21 6.03
C ASP A 266 17.68 -1.80 6.70
N PHE A 267 17.97 -3.08 6.47
CA PHE A 267 19.11 -3.73 7.09
C PHE A 267 19.83 -4.69 6.14
N GLN A 268 21.08 -4.96 6.45
CA GLN A 268 21.95 -5.89 5.73
C GLN A 268 22.51 -6.92 6.72
N PRO A 269 22.25 -8.23 6.56
CA PRO A 269 22.94 -9.28 7.32
C PRO A 269 24.46 -9.22 7.11
N LEU A 270 25.21 -9.51 8.18
CA LEU A 270 26.68 -9.54 8.19
C LEU A 270 27.19 -10.98 8.08
#